data_AF-A0A1Z9Q3W9-F1
#
_entry.id   AF-A0A1Z9Q3W9-F1
#
_cell.length_a   1.000
_cell.length_b   1.000
_cell.length_c   1.000
_cell.angle_alpha   90.00
_cell.angle_beta   90.00
_cell.angle_gamma   90.00
#
_symmetry.space_group_name_H-M   'P 1'
#
loop_
_entity.id
_entity.type
_entity.pdbx_description
1 polymer ?
#
loop_
_entity_poly.entity_id
_entity_poly.type
_entity_poly.pdbx_seq_one_letter_code
_entity_poly.pdbx_strand_id
1 'polypeptide(L)'
;MTFLQTLQTKLLQYTPAMQREQQTYFTSARNLARAQFQLADDELSRRLWQDVADQGLDVDRVLNLMYGCWFQDDETAMQEADHDYLEHAALRREQAGEPPTGIFEHC
;
A
#
# COMPACT_ATOMS: atom_id res chain seq x y z
N MET A 1 3.36 -42.17 3.16
CA MET A 1 2.35 -41.20 3.64
C MET A 1 2.99 -39.82 3.79
N THR A 2 3.35 -39.14 2.70
CA THR A 2 4.03 -37.81 2.75
C THR A 2 3.64 -36.87 1.60
N PHE A 3 2.78 -37.31 0.68
CA PHE A 3 2.40 -36.49 -0.49
C PHE A 3 1.31 -35.45 -0.20
N LEU A 4 0.47 -35.69 0.82
CA LEU A 4 -0.56 -34.72 1.21
C LEU A 4 0.01 -33.55 2.01
N GLN A 5 1.13 -33.73 2.72
CA GLN A 5 1.75 -32.66 3.51
C GLN A 5 2.44 -31.62 2.63
N THR A 6 3.03 -32.02 1.49
CA THR A 6 3.69 -31.11 0.54
C THR A 6 2.70 -30.27 -0.28
N LEU A 7 1.51 -30.80 -0.57
CA LEU A 7 0.44 -30.01 -1.20
C LEU A 7 -0.14 -28.97 -0.24
N GLN A 8 -0.28 -29.30 1.05
CA GLN A 8 -0.71 -28.34 2.07
C GLN A 8 0.29 -27.19 2.28
N THR A 9 1.60 -27.44 2.17
CA THR A 9 2.61 -26.37 2.31
C THR A 9 2.66 -25.43 1.11
N LYS A 10 2.42 -25.93 -0.11
CA LYS A 10 2.41 -25.08 -1.33
C LYS A 10 1.15 -24.22 -1.47
N LEU A 11 0.03 -24.62 -0.86
CA LEU A 11 -1.21 -23.82 -0.85
C LEU A 11 -1.16 -22.65 0.15
N LEU A 12 -0.18 -22.61 1.05
CA LEU A 12 -0.06 -21.63 2.14
C LEU A 12 0.84 -20.42 1.82
N GLN A 13 1.29 -20.26 0.58
CA GLN A 13 2.02 -19.06 0.13
C GLN A 13 1.23 -18.24 -0.90
N TYR A 14 -0.09 -18.40 -0.93
CA TYR A 14 -0.93 -17.44 -1.62
C TYR A 14 -1.17 -16.25 -0.71
N THR A 15 -0.22 -15.31 -0.70
CA THR A 15 -0.49 -13.98 -0.15
C THR A 15 -1.49 -13.32 -1.11
N PRO A 16 -2.71 -12.97 -0.66
CA PRO A 16 -3.71 -12.32 -1.52
C PRO A 16 -3.11 -11.06 -2.15
N ALA A 17 -3.49 -10.78 -3.40
CA ALA A 17 -2.92 -9.68 -4.18
C ALA A 17 -3.01 -8.33 -3.44
N MET A 18 -4.09 -8.12 -2.68
CA MET A 18 -4.32 -6.94 -1.83
C MET A 18 -3.24 -6.74 -0.75
N GLN A 19 -2.81 -7.81 -0.08
CA GLN A 19 -1.76 -7.73 0.94
C GLN A 19 -0.39 -7.45 0.30
N ARG A 20 -0.14 -8.02 -0.89
CA ARG A 20 1.10 -7.73 -1.63
C ARG A 20 1.14 -6.28 -2.08
N GLU A 21 0.02 -5.75 -2.56
CA GLU A 21 -0.10 -4.36 -2.97
C GLU A 21 0.13 -3.42 -1.77
N GLN A 22 -0.55 -3.64 -0.65
CA GLN A 22 -0.34 -2.88 0.59
C GLN A 22 1.13 -2.89 1.04
N GLN A 23 1.79 -4.05 0.99
CA GLN A 23 3.19 -4.17 1.37
C GLN A 23 4.11 -3.34 0.45
N THR A 24 3.78 -3.22 -0.84
CA THR A 24 4.52 -2.37 -1.79
C THR A 24 4.37 -0.89 -1.42
N TYR A 25 3.16 -0.45 -1.08
CA TYR A 25 2.94 0.92 -0.57
C TYR A 25 3.74 1.18 0.71
N PHE A 26 3.71 0.25 1.66
CA PHE A 26 4.38 0.42 2.94
C PHE A 26 5.90 0.48 2.80
N THR A 27 6.46 -0.40 1.96
CA THR A 27 7.89 -0.42 1.69
C THR A 27 8.34 0.85 1.00
N SER A 28 7.58 1.33 0.01
CA SER A 28 7.88 2.57 -0.72
C SER A 28 7.82 3.79 0.19
N ALA A 29 6.76 3.91 1.00
CA ALA A 29 6.60 5.00 1.96
C ALA A 29 7.71 5.01 3.02
N ARG A 30 8.09 3.85 3.57
CA ARG A 30 9.22 3.73 4.52
C ARG A 30 10.54 4.18 3.90
N ASN A 31 10.84 3.71 2.70
CA ASN A 31 12.08 4.05 2.01
C ASN A 31 12.14 5.56 1.70
N LEU A 32 11.02 6.14 1.26
CA LEU A 32 10.91 7.58 1.02
C LEU A 32 11.04 8.40 2.30
N ALA A 33 10.33 8.02 3.37
CA ALA A 33 10.43 8.69 4.67
C ALA A 33 11.87 8.64 5.21
N ARG A 34 12.55 7.51 5.07
CA ARG A 34 13.96 7.37 5.45
C ARG A 34 14.88 8.24 4.59
N ALA A 35 14.74 8.20 3.27
CA ALA A 35 15.56 8.99 2.36
C ALA A 35 15.40 10.49 2.61
N GLN A 36 14.18 10.95 2.82
CA GLN A 36 13.86 12.36 2.98
C GLN A 36 14.12 12.87 4.41
N PHE A 37 13.69 12.16 5.45
CA PHE A 37 13.77 12.65 6.84
C PHE A 37 15.06 12.26 7.57
N GLN A 38 15.57 11.04 7.33
CA GLN A 38 16.75 10.55 8.06
C GLN A 38 18.05 10.84 7.31
N LEU A 39 18.05 10.65 5.99
CA LEU A 39 19.24 10.79 5.16
C LEU A 39 19.38 12.17 4.53
N ALA A 40 18.27 12.92 4.40
CA ALA A 40 18.20 14.17 3.63
C ALA A 40 18.84 14.03 2.23
N ASP A 41 18.65 12.87 1.60
CA ASP A 41 19.20 12.53 0.29
C ASP A 41 18.16 12.82 -0.79
N ASP A 42 18.26 13.99 -1.39
CA ASP A 42 17.33 14.46 -2.43
C ASP A 42 17.40 13.62 -3.70
N GLU A 43 18.57 13.09 -4.05
CA GLU A 43 18.74 12.28 -5.26
C GLU A 43 18.11 10.90 -5.07
N LEU A 44 18.33 10.28 -3.92
CA LEU A 44 17.66 9.03 -3.56
C LEU A 44 16.15 9.22 -3.47
N SER A 45 15.69 10.29 -2.82
CA SER A 45 14.26 10.61 -2.71
C SER A 45 13.62 10.77 -4.08
N ARG A 46 14.28 11.46 -5.02
CA ARG A 46 13.79 11.62 -6.40
C ARG A 46 13.67 10.28 -7.13
N ARG A 47 14.66 9.39 -6.99
CA ARG A 47 14.63 8.06 -7.62
C ARG A 47 13.50 7.20 -7.06
N LEU A 48 13.32 7.21 -5.75
CA LEU A 48 12.23 6.48 -5.11
C LEU A 48 10.85 7.01 -5.53
N TRP A 49 10.71 8.33 -5.72
CA TRP A 49 9.48 8.89 -6.29
C TRP A 49 9.26 8.48 -7.75
N GLN A 50 10.32 8.33 -8.54
CA GLN A 50 10.22 7.77 -9.88
C GLN A 50 9.76 6.30 -9.84
N ASP A 51 10.32 5.49 -8.93
CA ASP A 51 9.92 4.09 -8.76
C ASP A 51 8.44 3.97 -8.36
N VAL A 52 7.94 4.87 -7.50
CA VAL A 52 6.51 4.94 -7.12
C VAL A 52 5.63 5.22 -8.35
N ALA A 53 6.04 6.15 -9.22
CA ALA A 53 5.32 6.46 -10.45
C ALA A 53 5.38 5.31 -11.47
N ASP A 54 6.54 4.67 -11.63
CA ASP A 54 6.75 3.56 -12.56
C ASP A 54 5.94 2.32 -12.16
N GLN A 55 5.71 2.13 -10.85
CA GLN A 55 4.85 1.06 -10.31
C GLN A 55 3.35 1.39 -10.36
N GLY A 56 2.97 2.61 -10.75
CA GLY A 56 1.58 3.06 -10.79
C GLY A 56 0.94 3.18 -9.41
N LEU A 57 1.74 3.44 -8.36
CA LEU A 57 1.24 3.62 -7.01
C LEU A 57 0.55 4.99 -6.86
N ASP A 58 -0.50 5.03 -6.04
CA ASP A 58 -1.18 6.28 -5.65
C ASP A 58 -0.25 7.15 -4.78
N VAL A 59 0.15 8.29 -5.35
CA VAL A 59 1.02 9.27 -4.71
C VAL A 59 0.38 9.84 -3.44
N ASP A 60 -0.93 10.09 -3.44
CA ASP A 60 -1.62 10.67 -2.28
C ASP A 60 -1.63 9.69 -1.10
N ARG A 61 -1.82 8.39 -1.41
CA ARG A 61 -1.73 7.32 -0.41
C ARG A 61 -0.32 7.20 0.15
N VAL A 62 0.71 7.25 -0.69
CA VAL A 62 2.11 7.23 -0.25
C VAL A 62 2.43 8.44 0.64
N LEU A 63 1.98 9.64 0.26
CA LEU A 63 2.15 10.86 1.06
C LEU A 63 1.44 10.74 2.41
N ASN A 64 0.22 10.20 2.44
CA ASN A 64 -0.49 9.93 3.69
C ASN A 64 0.31 9.00 4.60
N LEU A 65 0.90 7.93 4.06
CA LEU A 65 1.73 7.02 4.85
C LEU A 65 3.04 7.66 5.33
N MET A 66 3.64 8.55 4.53
CA MET A 66 4.87 9.24 4.91
C MET A 66 4.65 10.26 6.03
N TYR A 67 3.59 11.08 5.94
CA TYR A 67 3.35 12.22 6.82
C TYR A 67 2.27 11.98 7.89
N GLY A 68 1.31 11.10 7.62
CA GLY A 68 0.20 10.75 8.52
C GLY A 68 0.51 9.59 9.45
N CYS A 69 1.47 8.72 9.12
CA CYS A 69 1.92 7.68 10.04
C CYS A 69 3.04 8.21 10.96
N TRP A 70 2.83 8.12 12.27
CA TRP A 70 3.81 8.57 13.26
C TRP A 70 5.01 7.63 13.39
N PHE A 71 4.81 6.33 13.15
CA PHE A 71 5.84 5.30 13.25
C PHE A 71 5.87 4.46 11.98
N GLN A 72 6.70 4.86 11.01
CA GLN A 72 6.79 4.11 9.78
C GLN A 72 7.36 2.69 10.00
N ASP A 73 8.16 2.47 11.05
CA ASP A 73 8.74 1.16 11.37
C ASP A 73 7.72 0.16 11.97
N ASP A 74 6.61 0.64 12.54
CA ASP A 74 5.55 -0.22 13.08
C ASP A 74 4.55 -0.59 11.97
N GLU A 75 4.41 -1.89 11.72
CA GLU A 75 3.49 -2.40 10.71
C GLU A 75 2.02 -2.15 11.08
N THR A 76 1.69 -2.19 12.37
CA THR A 76 0.31 -1.97 12.84
C THR A 76 -0.08 -0.51 12.64
N ALA A 77 0.80 0.43 13.01
CA ALA A 77 0.57 1.86 12.82
C ALA A 77 0.46 2.24 11.33
N MET A 78 1.23 1.57 10.47
CA MET A 78 1.13 1.73 9.01
C MET A 78 -0.21 1.21 8.46
N GLN A 79 -0.69 0.07 8.96
CA GLN A 79 -1.99 -0.49 8.58
C GLN A 79 -3.16 0.38 9.02
N GLU A 80 -3.12 0.91 10.24
CA GLU A 80 -4.15 1.83 10.76
C GLU A 80 -4.21 3.12 9.92
N ALA A 81 -3.06 3.76 9.68
CA ALA A 81 -3.02 4.98 8.86
C ALA A 81 -3.48 4.75 7.41
N ASP A 82 -3.19 3.57 6.85
CA ASP A 82 -3.66 3.17 5.52
C ASP A 82 -5.18 2.96 5.50
N HIS A 83 -5.70 2.29 6.52
CA HIS A 83 -7.13 2.03 6.67
C HIS A 83 -7.92 3.34 6.78
N ASP A 84 -7.50 4.24 7.66
CA ASP A 84 -8.13 5.55 7.84
C ASP A 84 -8.16 6.34 6.52
N TYR A 85 -7.06 6.31 5.76
CA TYR A 85 -7.00 6.96 4.45
C TYR A 85 -8.00 6.36 3.46
N LEU A 86 -8.09 5.03 3.39
CA LEU A 86 -9.02 4.34 2.50
C LEU A 86 -10.48 4.64 2.86
N GLU A 87 -10.81 4.69 4.16
CA GLU A 87 -12.15 5.09 4.61
C GLU A 87 -12.46 6.53 4.22
N HIS A 88 -11.53 7.46 4.46
CA HIS A 88 -11.70 8.86 4.05
C HIS A 88 -11.79 9.03 2.53
N ALA A 89 -11.04 8.25 1.76
CA ALA A 89 -11.10 8.25 0.30
C ALA A 89 -12.45 7.71 -0.20
N ALA A 90 -12.99 6.66 0.44
CA ALA A 90 -14.32 6.13 0.13
C ALA A 90 -15.41 7.17 0.40
N LEU A 91 -15.39 7.82 1.58
CA LEU A 91 -16.33 8.89 1.91
C LEU A 91 -16.24 10.07 0.93
N ARG A 92 -15.03 10.45 0.51
CA ARG A 92 -14.82 11.52 -0.48
C ARG A 92 -15.43 11.15 -1.83
N ARG A 93 -15.30 9.89 -2.27
CA ARG A 93 -15.91 9.40 -3.51
C ARG A 93 -17.44 9.42 -3.43
N GLU A 94 -18.00 8.98 -2.31
CA GLU A 94 -19.46 9.03 -2.07
C GLU A 94 -20.00 10.47 -2.12
N GLN A 95 -19.28 11.42 -1.52
CA GLN A 95 -19.63 12.85 -1.53
C GLN A 95 -19.46 13.51 -2.90
N ALA A 96 -18.49 13.06 -3.70
CA ALA A 96 -18.27 13.52 -5.07
C ALA A 96 -19.34 13.00 -6.05
N GLY A 97 -20.20 12.07 -5.62
CA GLY A 97 -21.28 11.52 -6.45
C GLY A 97 -20.79 10.59 -7.56
N GLU A 98 -19.53 10.11 -7.49
CA GLU A 98 -19.05 9.05 -8.38
C GLU A 98 -19.68 7.73 -7.93
N PRO A 99 -20.56 7.10 -8.75
CA PRO A 99 -21.14 5.82 -8.37
C PRO A 99 -20.01 4.79 -8.23
N PRO A 100 -20.09 3.89 -7.23
CA PRO A 100 -19.16 2.77 -7.16
C PRO A 100 -19.24 2.05 -8.50
N THR A 101 -18.11 1.83 -9.17
CA THR A 101 -18.05 1.05 -10.40
C THR A 101 -18.60 -0.33 -10.07
N GLY A 102 -19.91 -0.47 -10.32
CA GLY A 102 -20.72 -1.55 -9.82
C GLY A 102 -20.35 -2.82 -10.55
N ILE A 103 -20.36 -3.90 -9.78
CA ILE A 103 -20.12 -5.31 -10.16
C ILE A 103 -21.19 -5.83 -11.16
N PHE A 104 -21.88 -4.97 -11.90
CA PHE A 104 -22.91 -5.34 -12.88
C PHE A 104 -22.47 -5.04 -14.31
N GLU A 105 -21.41 -5.70 -14.76
CA GLU A 105 -21.27 -6.07 -16.17
C GLU A 105 -20.99 -7.57 -16.21
N HIS A 106 -22.05 -8.37 -16.24
CA HIS A 106 -22.15 -9.69 -16.89
C HIS A 106 -23.45 -10.37 -16.40
N CYS A 107 -24.58 -9.93 -16.98
CA CYS A 107 -25.71 -10.83 -17.24
C CYS A 107 -25.50 -11.48 -18.61
#